data_AF-A0A7S6VV97-F1
#
_entry.id   AF-A0A7S6VV97-F1
#
_cell.length_a   1.000
_cell.length_b   1.000
_cell.length_c   1.000
_cell.angle_alpha   90.00
_cell.angle_beta   90.00
_cell.angle_gamma   90.00
#
_symmetry.space_group_name_H-M   'P 1'
#
loop_
_entity.id
_entity.type
_entity.pdbx_description
1 polymer ?
#
loop_
_entity_poly.entity_id
_entity_poly.type
_entity_poly.pdbx_seq_one_letter_code
_entity_poly.pdbx_strand_id
1 'polypeptide(L)' 'MARNDQQVNVRMPHETVEELKIQAVKNRRSMTAQLNQIVEDWLREQKQQESAKA' A
#
# COMPACT_ATOMS: atom_id res chain seq x y z
N MET A 1 9.58 -1.63 23.99
CA MET A 1 9.95 -1.18 22.63
C MET A 1 8.66 -0.76 21.95
N ALA A 2 8.40 0.54 21.83
CA ALA A 2 7.22 1.02 21.14
C ALA A 2 7.34 0.63 19.66
N ARG A 3 6.35 -0.10 19.13
CA ARG A 3 6.24 -0.28 17.68
C ARG A 3 6.08 1.11 17.08
N ASN A 4 7.04 1.55 16.27
CA ASN A 4 6.95 2.81 15.51
C ASN A 4 5.93 2.73 14.36
N ASP A 5 5.00 1.77 14.42
CA ASP A 5 3.98 1.55 13.41
C ASP A 5 2.77 2.44 13.73
N GLN A 6 2.61 3.52 12.98
CA GLN A 6 1.43 4.37 13.08
C GLN A 6 0.23 3.68 12.42
N GLN A 7 -0.83 3.45 13.19
CA GLN A 7 -2.09 2.93 12.65
C GLN A 7 -2.91 4.08 12.06
N VAL A 8 -3.33 3.93 10.81
CA VAL A 8 -4.17 4.91 10.10
C VAL A 8 -5.44 4.22 9.63
N ASN A 9 -6.58 4.85 9.88
CA ASN A 9 -7.88 4.39 9.41
C ASN A 9 -8.23 5.06 8.08
N VAL A 10 -8.43 4.27 7.03
CA VAL A 10 -8.77 4.76 5.68
C VAL A 10 -10.18 4.31 5.33
N ARG A 11 -11.02 5.23 4.86
CA ARG A 11 -12.33 4.89 4.28
C ARG A 11 -12.15 4.59 2.80
N MET A 12 -12.55 3.39 2.38
CA MET A 12 -12.46 2.94 0.99
C MET A 12 -13.79 2.33 0.55
N PRO A 13 -14.11 2.37 -0.75
CA PRO A 13 -15.26 1.65 -1.30
C PRO A 13 -15.12 0.14 -1.05
N HIS A 14 -16.27 -0.53 -0.84
CA HIS A 14 -16.30 -1.98 -0.58
C HIS A 14 -15.67 -2.78 -1.72
N GLU A 15 -15.97 -2.42 -2.97
CA GLU A 15 -15.44 -3.08 -4.17
C GLU A 15 -13.90 -3.04 -4.19
N THR A 16 -13.31 -1.89 -3.85
CA THR A 16 -11.85 -1.72 -3.78
C THR A 16 -11.22 -2.59 -2.68
N VAL A 17 -11.89 -2.72 -1.52
CA VAL A 17 -11.41 -3.58 -0.43
C VAL A 17 -11.46 -5.06 -0.83
N GLU A 18 -12.51 -5.48 -1.53
CA GLU A 18 -12.65 -6.86 -2.02
C GLU A 18 -11.55 -7.20 -3.02
N GLU A 19 -11.31 -6.33 -4.01
CA GLU A 19 -10.23 -6.52 -4.98
C GLU A 19 -8.87 -6.59 -4.28
N LEU A 20 -8.60 -5.69 -3.33
CA LEU A 20 -7.33 -5.69 -2.60
C LEU A 20 -7.12 -6.98 -1.81
N LYS A 21 -8.20 -7.54 -1.25
CA LYS A 21 -8.17 -8.83 -0.56
C LYS A 21 -7.90 -9.98 -1.51
N ILE A 22 -8.53 -10.00 -2.69
CA ILE A 22 -8.29 -11.01 -3.73
C ILE A 22 -6.82 -10.99 -4.17
N GLN A 23 -6.27 -9.80 -4.42
CA GLN A 23 -4.87 -9.64 -4.82
C GLN A 23 -3.89 -10.05 -3.70
N ALA A 24 -4.20 -9.72 -2.45
CA ALA A 24 -3.40 -10.15 -1.31
C ALA A 24 -3.32 -11.69 -1.20
N VAL A 25 -4.46 -12.39 -1.37
CA VAL A 25 -4.51 -13.86 -1.39
C VAL A 25 -3.67 -14.44 -2.55
N LYS A 26 -3.82 -13.89 -3.75
CA LYS A 26 -3.02 -14.31 -4.93
C LYS A 26 -1.52 -14.18 -4.68
N ASN A 27 -1.12 -13.08 -4.03
CA ASN A 27 0.28 -12.80 -3.71
C ASN A 27 0.79 -13.51 -2.44
N ARG A 28 -0.04 -14.34 -1.78
CA ARG A 28 0.24 -15.02 -0.50
C ARG A 28 0.66 -14.04 0.60
N ARG A 29 0.05 -12.85 0.63
CA ARG A 29 0.34 -11.76 1.57
C ARG A 29 -0.90 -11.45 2.41
N SER A 30 -0.69 -10.80 3.55
CA SER A 30 -1.79 -10.18 4.30
C SER A 30 -2.27 -8.92 3.58
N MET A 31 -3.51 -8.52 3.84
CA MET A 31 -4.09 -7.29 3.29
C MET A 31 -3.23 -6.05 3.62
N THR A 32 -2.72 -5.97 4.86
CA THR A 32 -1.83 -4.91 5.30
C THR A 32 -0.49 -4.93 4.57
N ALA A 33 0.13 -6.11 4.40
CA ALA A 33 1.39 -6.22 3.68
C ALA A 33 1.24 -5.86 2.19
N GLN A 34 0.11 -6.23 1.58
CA GLN A 34 -0.21 -5.83 0.21
C GLN A 34 -0.39 -4.32 0.08
N LEU A 35 -1.13 -3.71 1.01
CA LEU A 35 -1.37 -2.26 1.01
C LEU A 35 -0.07 -1.47 1.23
N ASN A 36 0.77 -1.90 2.17
CA ASN A 36 2.07 -1.29 2.40
C ASN A 36 2.97 -1.35 1.17
N GLN A 37 3.02 -2.51 0.49
CA GLN A 37 3.79 -2.65 -0.75
C GLN A 37 3.30 -1.67 -1.83
N ILE A 38 1.98 -1.60 -2.05
CA ILE A 38 1.40 -0.70 -3.04
C ILE A 38 1.76 0.76 -2.74
N VAL A 39 1.70 1.15 -1.47
CA VAL A 39 2.08 2.51 -1.04
C VAL A 39 3.58 2.77 -1.23
N GLU A 40 4.44 1.81 -0.87
CA GLU A 40 5.88 1.93 -1.08
C GLU A 40 6.26 2.05 -2.56
N ASP A 41 5.65 1.23 -3.42
CA ASP A 41 5.90 1.23 -4.85
C ASP A 41 5.45 2.55 -5.48
N TRP A 42 4.25 3.02 -5.13
CA TRP A 42 3.74 4.33 -5.57
C TRP A 42 4.65 5.49 -5.13
N LEU A 43 5.10 5.50 -3.87
CA LEU A 43 6.02 6.53 -3.38
C LEU A 43 7.39 6.50 -4.09
N ARG A 44 7.89 5.31 -4.46
CA ARG A 44 9.12 5.17 -5.23
C ARG A 44 8.96 5.75 -6.63
N GLU A 45 7.84 5.47 -7.29
CA GLU A 45 7.54 6.01 -8.62
C GLU A 45 7.44 7.54 -8.60
N GLN A 46 6.78 8.13 -7.60
CA GLN A 46 6.68 9.59 -7.47
C GLN A 46 8.07 10.24 -7.31
N LYS A 47 8.94 9.67 -6.46
CA LYS A 47 10.32 10.17 -6.30
C LYS A 47 11.13 10.09 -7.58
N GLN A 48 10.99 9.01 -8.35
CA GLN A 48 11.67 8.88 -9.64
C GLN A 48 11.18 9.91 -10.66
N GLN A 49 9.88 10.21 -10.67
CA GLN A 49 9.30 11.22 -11.54
C GLN A 49 9.72 12.66 -11.18
N GLU A 50 9.94 12.95 -9.89
CA GLU A 50 10.45 14.24 -9.44
C GLU A 50 11.93 14.42 -9.80
N SER A 51 12.77 13.40 -9.57
CA SER A 51 14.20 13.46 -9.90
C SER A 51 14.49 13.52 -11.40
N ALA A 52 13.61 13.02 -12.27
CA ALA A 52 13.76 13.09 -13.72
C ALA A 52 13.37 14.46 -14.31
N LYS A 53 12.76 15.34 -13.51
CA LYS A 53 12.37 16.71 -13.91
C LYS A 53 13.31 17.79 -13.38
N ALA A 54 14.32 17.42 -12.60
CA ALA A 54 15.38 18.29 -12.07
C ALA A 54 16.66 18.16 -12.92
#